data_AF-A0AAD7P3R3-F1
#
_entry.id   AF-A0AAD7P3R3-F1
#
_cell.length_a   1.000
_cell.length_b   1.000
_cell.length_c   1.000
_cell.angle_alpha   90.00
_cell.angle_beta   90.00
_cell.angle_gamma   90.00
#
_symmetry.space_group_name_H-M   'P 1'
#
loop_
_entity.id
_entity.type
_entity.pdbx_description
1 polymer ?
#
loop_
_entity_poly.entity_id
_entity_poly.type
_entity_poly.pdbx_seq_one_letter_code
_entity_poly.pdbx_strand_id
1 'polypeptide(L)'
;MNGTNAQNTSARPTKPAAPNGPAPAPAAPPPAPPNHTHAPPGQARPAHNHAPGVNGHHAKGKKKPDTPVDPATMYESLKSRIAALEEEEVLEEEEERRFAEEAQKSVKGMEENAIHAKYIELFAEFKRLERDHAKEKQKLVKDKDAAKSQLTKANQSKTKVENLARELQKDNKRLREDGKRLAQSVEDAQDELVQMRNDITKRADKAKVQDAKYREMPDIVVKVVCRYRAELFFKISRKTKLSRLFNAWTDRMEKTGGKKGANPPVAENGSVKSDAVPPSGPGVPSLTMQFVFTHNGRTVEADQTPEEAGMEDADEILAVELMDLTEGPGIEEYDDLVEPRRQKLKKNWTDNPREAQRTLTEIFDGVVRERLKEVLRQYELRERHFECVIRSKELEVLLSRARAAEQKQLAEGEKSRAEKRADEIQQLRKDLEDAQNGQTMLIDKLIQCCKEPNAERTQRLFASLREELERKGPRVNNKTPADAVVGG
;
A
#
# COMPACT_ATOMS: atom_id res chain seq x y z
N MET A 1 -40.45 -14.77 -27.88
CA MET A 1 -38.99 -14.93 -28.07
C MET A 1 -38.33 -14.68 -26.71
N ASN A 2 -37.64 -15.71 -26.18
CA ASN A 2 -36.71 -15.79 -25.03
C ASN A 2 -36.91 -14.81 -23.86
N GLY A 3 -37.31 -15.27 -22.66
CA GLY A 3 -36.45 -15.94 -21.66
C GLY A 3 -35.86 -14.86 -20.73
N THR A 4 -35.85 -14.89 -19.41
CA THR A 4 -35.82 -15.98 -18.43
C THR A 4 -36.03 -15.38 -17.03
N ASN A 5 -36.52 -16.22 -16.13
CA ASN A 5 -36.75 -16.06 -14.71
C ASN A 5 -35.43 -15.92 -13.90
N ALA A 6 -35.40 -15.13 -12.81
CA ALA A 6 -34.55 -15.39 -11.64
C ALA A 6 -34.87 -14.47 -10.44
N GLN A 7 -35.31 -15.11 -9.35
CA GLN A 7 -35.37 -14.60 -7.99
C GLN A 7 -33.95 -14.35 -7.44
N ASN A 8 -33.79 -13.33 -6.58
CA ASN A 8 -32.61 -13.23 -5.72
C ASN A 8 -33.01 -12.73 -4.33
N THR A 9 -32.87 -13.61 -3.34
CA THR A 9 -32.96 -13.32 -1.91
C THR A 9 -31.60 -13.59 -1.29
N SER A 10 -31.01 -12.61 -0.59
CA SER A 10 -30.12 -12.91 0.53
C SER A 10 -29.81 -11.72 1.42
N ALA A 11 -29.89 -12.01 2.71
CA ALA A 11 -29.48 -11.21 3.84
C ALA A 11 -27.98 -11.42 4.16
N ARG A 12 -27.46 -10.47 4.95
CA ARG A 12 -26.23 -10.47 5.79
C ARG A 12 -26.02 -11.80 6.59
N PRO A 13 -24.89 -12.07 7.32
CA PRO A 13 -23.76 -11.21 7.69
C PRO A 13 -22.34 -11.88 7.85
N THR A 14 -21.37 -11.06 8.31
CA THR A 14 -20.19 -11.38 9.18
C THR A 14 -18.76 -11.53 8.61
N LYS A 15 -17.87 -10.82 9.32
CA LYS A 15 -16.39 -10.75 9.40
C LYS A 15 -15.87 -11.89 10.33
N PRO A 16 -14.56 -12.03 10.71
CA PRO A 16 -13.30 -11.46 10.17
C PRO A 16 -12.06 -12.44 10.18
N ALA A 17 -10.93 -11.92 9.67
CA ALA A 17 -9.55 -12.05 10.19
C ALA A 17 -8.56 -13.07 9.58
N ALA A 18 -7.32 -12.58 9.49
CA ALA A 18 -6.03 -13.18 9.12
C ALA A 18 -5.02 -12.80 10.27
N PRO A 19 -3.67 -12.97 10.23
CA PRO A 19 -2.77 -13.99 9.65
C PRO A 19 -1.48 -14.31 10.51
N ASN A 20 -0.58 -15.14 9.95
CA ASN A 20 0.92 -15.27 10.07
C ASN A 20 1.57 -16.28 11.04
N GLY A 21 2.55 -17.06 10.52
CA GLY A 21 3.99 -16.83 10.78
C GLY A 21 4.80 -17.84 11.62
N PRO A 22 5.92 -18.41 11.10
CA PRO A 22 6.86 -19.28 11.84
C PRO A 22 8.36 -18.85 11.77
N ALA A 23 9.21 -19.27 12.73
CA ALA A 23 10.66 -19.59 12.53
C ALA A 23 11.35 -20.26 13.76
N PRO A 24 12.49 -20.97 13.61
CA PRO A 24 13.07 -21.92 14.58
C PRO A 24 14.48 -21.57 15.15
N ALA A 25 15.00 -22.48 15.99
CA ALA A 25 16.22 -22.48 16.82
C ALA A 25 17.56 -22.78 16.07
N PRO A 26 18.74 -22.64 16.72
CA PRO A 26 20.07 -22.80 16.11
C PRO A 26 20.67 -24.21 16.20
N ALA A 27 21.82 -24.36 15.52
CA ALA A 27 22.47 -25.56 15.01
C ALA A 27 23.39 -26.34 15.97
N ALA A 28 23.74 -27.57 15.57
CA ALA A 28 24.92 -28.32 16.00
C ALA A 28 25.85 -28.61 14.79
N PRO A 29 27.18 -28.75 14.98
CA PRO A 29 28.18 -28.82 13.90
C PRO A 29 28.48 -30.25 13.36
N PRO A 30 29.13 -30.40 12.18
CA PRO A 30 29.63 -31.66 11.56
C PRO A 30 31.16 -31.87 11.84
N PRO A 31 31.99 -32.73 11.17
CA PRO A 31 31.84 -33.79 10.12
C PRO A 31 32.62 -35.14 10.37
N ALA A 32 32.24 -36.32 9.80
CA ALA A 32 32.80 -37.09 8.64
C ALA A 32 33.89 -38.20 8.94
N PRO A 33 34.43 -38.96 7.95
CA PRO A 33 34.14 -40.40 7.62
C PRO A 33 35.46 -41.26 7.57
N PRO A 34 35.73 -42.25 6.69
CA PRO A 34 34.97 -43.33 5.98
C PRO A 34 35.61 -44.74 6.18
N ASN A 35 35.02 -45.83 5.68
CA ASN A 35 35.76 -46.77 4.80
C ASN A 35 34.89 -47.77 4.02
N HIS A 36 35.30 -48.03 2.78
CA HIS A 36 34.69 -48.90 1.77
C HIS A 36 35.16 -50.36 1.90
N THR A 37 34.40 -51.34 1.37
CA THR A 37 34.84 -52.19 0.23
C THR A 37 33.80 -53.24 -0.20
N HIS A 38 33.61 -53.29 -1.53
CA HIS A 38 33.33 -54.42 -2.45
C HIS A 38 32.07 -55.31 -2.36
N ALA A 39 31.55 -55.63 -3.55
CA ALA A 39 30.41 -56.48 -3.93
C ALA A 39 30.89 -57.62 -4.88
N PRO A 40 30.02 -58.42 -5.55
CA PRO A 40 29.04 -59.47 -5.16
C PRO A 40 29.50 -60.85 -5.78
N PRO A 41 28.67 -61.89 -6.15
CA PRO A 41 27.22 -62.18 -6.03
C PRO A 41 26.84 -63.63 -5.61
N GLY A 42 25.54 -63.89 -5.36
CA GLY A 42 25.01 -65.28 -5.38
C GLY A 42 23.70 -65.57 -4.63
N GLN A 43 22.58 -65.53 -5.35
CA GLN A 43 21.35 -66.36 -5.27
C GLN A 43 20.53 -66.57 -3.96
N ALA A 44 19.22 -66.41 -4.17
CA ALA A 44 18.09 -67.20 -3.66
C ALA A 44 17.20 -66.67 -2.50
N ARG A 45 16.03 -66.17 -2.96
CA ARG A 45 14.65 -66.42 -2.49
C ARG A 45 14.07 -65.70 -1.26
N PRO A 46 12.73 -65.48 -1.27
CA PRO A 46 12.05 -64.47 -0.45
C PRO A 46 11.31 -65.08 0.75
N ALA A 47 11.27 -64.36 1.87
CA ALA A 47 10.39 -64.67 2.98
C ALA A 47 9.42 -63.50 3.21
N HIS A 48 8.15 -63.75 2.88
CA HIS A 48 7.00 -63.01 3.36
C HIS A 48 6.92 -63.11 4.88
N ASN A 49 6.61 -62.01 5.57
CA ASN A 49 5.89 -62.07 6.84
C ASN A 49 4.88 -60.91 6.89
N HIS A 50 3.61 -61.27 6.64
CA HIS A 50 2.44 -60.46 6.93
C HIS A 50 1.90 -60.88 8.31
N ALA A 51 1.78 -59.93 9.23
CA ALA A 51 0.90 -60.04 10.40
C ALA A 51 -0.32 -59.13 10.16
N PRO A 52 -1.58 -59.61 10.33
CA PRO A 52 -2.75 -58.75 10.26
C PRO A 52 -3.34 -58.50 11.66
N GLY A 53 -3.13 -57.29 12.19
CA GLY A 53 -3.90 -56.75 13.32
C GLY A 53 -5.24 -56.19 12.85
N VAL A 54 -6.32 -56.56 13.55
CA VAL A 54 -7.72 -56.27 13.21
C VAL A 54 -8.29 -55.10 14.03
N ASN A 55 -9.04 -54.24 13.32
CA ASN A 55 -10.12 -53.30 13.70
C ASN A 55 -9.87 -51.97 14.44
N GLY A 56 -10.37 -50.88 13.82
CA GLY A 56 -10.94 -49.76 14.62
C GLY A 56 -11.01 -48.31 14.08
N HIS A 57 -11.51 -48.08 12.86
CA HIS A 57 -12.30 -46.89 12.42
C HIS A 57 -11.71 -45.44 12.31
N HIS A 58 -12.17 -44.81 11.21
CA HIS A 58 -12.30 -43.38 10.87
C HIS A 58 -11.07 -42.51 10.50
N ALA A 59 -10.90 -42.28 9.19
CA ALA A 59 -10.51 -40.98 8.64
C ALA A 59 -11.00 -40.78 7.20
N LYS A 60 -11.81 -39.74 7.00
CA LYS A 60 -12.22 -39.17 5.70
C LYS A 60 -11.00 -38.61 4.96
N GLY A 61 -10.87 -38.92 3.67
CA GLY A 61 -10.37 -37.97 2.66
C GLY A 61 -9.18 -38.41 1.80
N LYS A 62 -9.45 -39.08 0.67
CA LYS A 62 -8.98 -38.74 -0.69
C LYS A 62 -9.49 -39.78 -1.68
N LYS A 63 -10.35 -39.37 -2.63
CA LYS A 63 -10.73 -40.19 -3.79
C LYS A 63 -9.48 -40.45 -4.63
N LYS A 64 -9.01 -41.71 -4.64
CA LYS A 64 -8.29 -42.32 -5.76
C LYS A 64 -9.30 -43.23 -6.50
N PRO A 65 -9.15 -43.42 -7.82
CA PRO A 65 -10.14 -44.15 -8.61
C PRO A 65 -10.23 -45.59 -8.14
N ASP A 66 -11.47 -46.07 -7.95
CA ASP A 66 -11.83 -47.45 -7.66
C ASP A 66 -11.15 -48.38 -8.68
N THR A 67 -10.22 -49.19 -8.20
CA THR A 67 -9.82 -50.41 -8.89
C THR A 67 -10.59 -51.53 -8.20
N PRO A 68 -11.40 -52.34 -8.91
CA PRO A 68 -12.16 -53.42 -8.28
C PRO A 68 -11.21 -54.37 -7.58
N VAL A 69 -11.36 -54.55 -6.27
CA VAL A 69 -10.62 -55.59 -5.54
C VAL A 69 -11.13 -56.94 -6.06
N ASP A 70 -10.23 -57.73 -6.65
CA ASP A 70 -10.52 -59.02 -7.25
C ASP A 70 -11.09 -60.00 -6.21
N PRO A 71 -12.35 -60.48 -6.38
CA PRO A 71 -12.96 -61.43 -5.45
C PRO A 71 -12.09 -62.66 -5.17
N ALA A 72 -11.32 -63.15 -6.15
CA ALA A 72 -10.46 -64.31 -5.99
C ALA A 72 -9.38 -64.10 -4.91
N THR A 73 -8.78 -62.90 -4.85
CA THR A 73 -7.78 -62.57 -3.81
C THR A 73 -8.40 -62.45 -2.42
N MET A 74 -9.67 -62.02 -2.33
CA MET A 74 -10.39 -61.98 -1.07
C MET A 74 -10.69 -63.40 -0.56
N TYR A 75 -11.16 -64.28 -1.46
CA TYR A 75 -11.43 -65.69 -1.15
C TYR A 75 -10.17 -66.43 -0.72
N GLU A 76 -9.00 -66.17 -1.34
CA GLU A 76 -7.76 -66.81 -0.89
C GLU A 76 -7.24 -66.27 0.45
N SER A 77 -7.43 -64.99 0.73
CA SER A 77 -7.11 -64.46 2.07
C SER A 77 -8.02 -65.05 3.15
N LEU A 78 -9.29 -65.29 2.82
CA LEU A 78 -10.28 -65.87 3.72
C LEU A 78 -9.98 -67.35 3.96
N LYS A 79 -9.67 -68.10 2.90
CA LYS A 79 -9.26 -69.51 2.97
C LYS A 79 -7.97 -69.71 3.75
N SER A 80 -6.97 -68.85 3.53
CA SER A 80 -5.72 -68.89 4.32
C SER A 80 -5.96 -68.58 5.80
N ARG A 81 -6.92 -67.69 6.12
CA ARG A 81 -7.30 -67.40 7.50
C ARG A 81 -8.10 -68.54 8.14
N ILE A 82 -8.95 -69.22 7.37
CA ILE A 82 -9.66 -70.43 7.83
C ILE A 82 -8.65 -71.54 8.14
N ALA A 83 -7.72 -71.82 7.22
CA ALA A 83 -6.68 -72.83 7.42
C ALA A 83 -5.80 -72.53 8.66
N ALA A 84 -5.46 -71.26 8.90
CA ALA A 84 -4.69 -70.88 10.08
C ALA A 84 -5.47 -71.08 11.40
N LEU A 85 -6.78 -70.84 11.40
CA LEU A 85 -7.63 -71.06 12.57
C LEU A 85 -7.87 -72.56 12.84
N GLU A 86 -8.03 -73.36 11.80
CA GLU A 86 -8.17 -74.82 11.92
C GLU A 86 -6.86 -75.47 12.42
N GLU A 87 -5.69 -74.98 12.00
CA GLU A 87 -4.39 -75.45 12.52
C GLU A 87 -4.16 -75.06 13.98
N GLU A 88 -4.59 -73.85 14.39
CA GLU A 88 -4.53 -73.38 15.78
C GLU A 88 -5.42 -74.25 16.69
N GLU A 89 -6.63 -74.60 16.25
CA GLU A 89 -7.56 -75.47 16.99
C GLU A 89 -7.00 -76.90 17.19
N VAL A 90 -6.38 -77.48 16.15
CA VAL A 90 -5.76 -78.81 16.26
C VAL A 90 -4.55 -78.81 17.19
N LEU A 91 -3.77 -77.72 17.20
CA LEU A 91 -2.66 -77.55 18.14
C LEU A 91 -3.14 -77.43 19.58
N GLU A 92 -4.21 -76.67 19.83
CA GLU A 92 -4.83 -76.58 21.16
C GLU A 92 -5.35 -77.95 21.64
N GLU A 93 -6.02 -78.73 20.78
CA GLU A 93 -6.46 -80.08 21.12
C GLU A 93 -5.30 -81.06 21.39
N GLU A 94 -4.19 -80.96 20.64
CA GLU A 94 -3.02 -81.80 20.86
C GLU A 94 -2.30 -81.42 22.17
N GLU A 95 -2.24 -80.13 22.50
CA GLU A 95 -1.65 -79.63 23.73
C GLU A 95 -2.49 -80.04 24.96
N GLU A 96 -3.83 -79.93 24.88
CA GLU A 96 -4.75 -80.37 25.93
C GLU A 96 -4.64 -81.88 26.18
N ARG A 97 -4.52 -82.68 25.12
CA ARG A 97 -4.31 -84.13 25.21
C ARG A 97 -2.99 -84.48 25.90
N ARG A 98 -1.90 -83.77 25.58
CA ARG A 98 -0.59 -83.96 26.23
C ARG A 98 -0.65 -83.63 27.73
N PHE A 99 -1.33 -82.54 28.11
CA PHE A 99 -1.52 -82.20 29.53
C PHE A 99 -2.30 -83.28 30.29
N ALA A 100 -3.35 -83.84 29.69
CA ALA A 100 -4.13 -84.92 30.31
C ALA A 100 -3.30 -86.20 30.48
N GLU A 101 -2.50 -86.58 29.49
CA GLU A 101 -1.60 -87.74 29.56
C GLU A 101 -0.47 -87.54 30.58
N GLU A 102 0.12 -86.35 30.65
CA GLU A 102 1.14 -85.97 31.64
C GLU A 102 0.57 -86.03 33.07
N ALA A 103 -0.65 -85.51 33.28
CA ALA A 103 -1.33 -85.54 34.56
C ALA A 103 -1.58 -86.99 35.04
N GLN A 104 -2.09 -87.85 34.15
CA GLN A 104 -2.32 -89.27 34.45
C GLN A 104 -1.01 -90.02 34.73
N LYS A 105 0.04 -89.75 33.93
CA LYS A 105 1.37 -90.34 34.13
C LYS A 105 1.99 -89.93 35.46
N SER A 106 1.77 -88.69 35.90
CA SER A 106 2.36 -88.16 37.12
C SER A 106 1.74 -88.71 38.42
N VAL A 107 0.54 -89.31 38.35
CA VAL A 107 -0.20 -89.85 39.50
C VAL A 107 -0.16 -91.39 39.55
N LYS A 108 0.18 -92.03 38.44
CA LYS A 108 0.23 -93.50 38.31
C LYS A 108 1.31 -94.13 39.21
N GLY A 109 0.89 -94.93 40.19
CA GLY A 109 1.77 -95.68 41.09
C GLY A 109 2.11 -94.98 42.41
N MET A 110 1.50 -93.83 42.71
CA MET A 110 1.64 -93.14 44.00
C MET A 110 0.66 -93.69 45.05
N GLU A 111 1.06 -93.69 46.33
CA GLU A 111 0.19 -94.05 47.46
C GLU A 111 -0.83 -92.93 47.73
N GLU A 112 -2.01 -93.27 48.26
CA GLU A 112 -3.17 -92.36 48.43
C GLU A 112 -2.82 -91.06 49.19
N ASN A 113 -1.96 -91.14 50.21
CA ASN A 113 -1.46 -89.97 50.94
C ASN A 113 -0.58 -89.04 50.08
N ALA A 114 0.24 -89.60 49.19
CA ALA A 114 1.09 -88.84 48.29
C ALA A 114 0.27 -88.19 47.16
N ILE A 115 -0.80 -88.85 46.73
CA ILE A 115 -1.78 -88.28 45.77
C ILE A 115 -2.51 -87.09 46.41
N HIS A 116 -2.95 -87.21 47.66
CA HIS A 116 -3.64 -86.14 48.37
C HIS A 116 -2.73 -84.91 48.60
N ALA A 117 -1.47 -85.14 49.00
CA ALA A 117 -0.48 -84.06 49.14
C ALA A 117 -0.23 -83.34 47.80
N LYS A 118 -0.08 -84.09 46.71
CA LYS A 118 0.11 -83.56 45.37
C LYS A 118 -1.11 -82.76 44.87
N TYR A 119 -2.32 -83.22 45.20
CA TYR A 119 -3.55 -82.46 44.90
C TYR A 119 -3.59 -81.11 45.64
N ILE A 120 -3.23 -81.07 46.92
CA ILE A 120 -3.19 -79.82 47.70
C ILE A 120 -2.14 -78.86 47.12
N GLU A 121 -0.97 -79.37 46.73
CA GLU A 121 0.09 -78.58 46.08
C GLU A 121 -0.38 -78.00 44.75
N LEU A 122 -0.93 -78.83 43.85
CA LEU A 122 -1.51 -78.39 42.58
C LEU A 122 -2.63 -77.39 42.76
N PHE A 123 -3.50 -77.57 43.77
CA PHE A 123 -4.55 -76.61 44.07
C PHE A 123 -3.97 -75.28 44.57
N ALA A 124 -2.98 -75.31 45.47
CA ALA A 124 -2.30 -74.10 45.94
C ALA A 124 -1.58 -73.37 44.81
N GLU A 125 -0.94 -74.11 43.90
CA GLU A 125 -0.30 -73.59 42.70
C GLU A 125 -1.34 -73.00 41.73
N PHE A 126 -2.46 -73.67 41.49
CA PHE A 126 -3.58 -73.16 40.70
C PHE A 126 -4.11 -71.83 41.28
N LYS A 127 -4.37 -71.76 42.60
CA LYS A 127 -4.78 -70.51 43.25
C LYS A 127 -3.71 -69.42 43.18
N ARG A 128 -2.42 -69.77 43.09
CA ARG A 128 -1.33 -68.82 42.87
C ARG A 128 -1.34 -68.32 41.43
N LEU A 129 -1.47 -69.21 40.46
CA LEU A 129 -1.56 -68.90 39.03
C LEU A 129 -2.76 -68.01 38.73
N GLU A 130 -3.93 -68.28 39.33
CA GLU A 130 -5.13 -67.43 39.20
C GLU A 130 -4.85 -65.99 39.67
N ARG A 131 -4.17 -65.83 40.80
CA ARG A 131 -3.79 -64.51 41.33
C ARG A 131 -2.78 -63.81 40.43
N ASP A 132 -1.82 -64.54 39.90
CA ASP A 132 -0.78 -63.96 39.02
C ASP A 132 -1.37 -63.59 37.65
N HIS A 133 -2.26 -64.41 37.08
CA HIS A 133 -3.01 -64.09 35.87
C HIS A 133 -3.93 -62.87 36.05
N ALA A 134 -4.56 -62.72 37.22
CA ALA A 134 -5.35 -61.53 37.54
C ALA A 134 -4.48 -60.25 37.58
N LYS A 135 -3.29 -60.32 38.17
CA LYS A 135 -2.32 -59.20 38.17
C LYS A 135 -1.82 -58.90 36.76
N GLU A 136 -1.50 -59.92 35.98
CA GLU A 136 -1.03 -59.78 34.61
C GLU A 136 -2.09 -59.16 33.71
N LYS A 137 -3.34 -59.62 33.80
CA LYS A 137 -4.48 -59.00 33.12
C LYS A 137 -4.62 -57.52 33.49
N GLN A 138 -4.48 -57.17 34.77
CA GLN A 138 -4.52 -55.77 35.20
C GLN A 138 -3.35 -54.95 34.65
N LYS A 139 -2.14 -55.53 34.59
CA LYS A 139 -0.95 -54.92 33.99
C LYS A 139 -1.17 -54.67 32.49
N LEU A 140 -1.64 -55.66 31.74
CA LEU A 140 -1.93 -55.54 30.32
C LEU A 140 -3.00 -54.48 30.02
N VAL A 141 -4.03 -54.35 30.85
CA VAL A 141 -5.02 -53.28 30.71
C VAL A 141 -4.37 -51.89 30.90
N LYS A 142 -3.53 -51.72 31.93
CA LYS A 142 -2.80 -50.47 32.16
C LYS A 142 -1.85 -50.14 31.00
N ASP A 143 -1.10 -51.12 30.51
CA ASP A 143 -0.16 -50.95 29.40
C ASP A 143 -0.90 -50.60 28.10
N LYS A 144 -2.05 -51.23 27.84
CA LYS A 144 -2.93 -50.89 26.71
C LYS A 144 -3.45 -49.46 26.80
N ASP A 145 -3.91 -49.03 27.98
CA ASP A 145 -4.41 -47.66 28.17
C ASP A 145 -3.29 -46.62 28.04
N ALA A 146 -2.08 -46.94 28.54
CA ALA A 146 -0.89 -46.11 28.35
C ALA A 146 -0.50 -46.01 26.87
N ALA A 147 -0.47 -47.12 26.14
CA ALA A 147 -0.19 -47.16 24.70
C ALA A 147 -1.23 -46.38 23.89
N LYS A 148 -2.52 -46.49 24.23
CA LYS A 148 -3.60 -45.74 23.59
C LYS A 148 -3.46 -44.23 23.82
N SER A 149 -3.09 -43.82 25.04
CA SER A 149 -2.82 -42.42 25.37
C SER A 149 -1.62 -41.87 24.60
N GLN A 150 -0.52 -42.62 24.53
CA GLN A 150 0.65 -42.25 23.74
C GLN A 150 0.32 -42.14 22.25
N LEU A 151 -0.43 -43.10 21.69
CA LEU A 151 -0.86 -43.07 20.30
C LEU A 151 -1.73 -41.84 19.99
N THR A 152 -2.61 -41.46 20.91
CA THR A 152 -3.44 -40.24 20.74
C THR A 152 -2.58 -38.98 20.76
N LYS A 153 -1.59 -38.88 21.67
CA LYS A 153 -0.63 -37.77 21.70
C LYS A 153 0.21 -37.72 20.42
N ALA A 154 0.69 -38.86 19.95
CA ALA A 154 1.47 -38.96 18.71
C ALA A 154 0.65 -38.53 17.48
N ASN A 155 -0.61 -38.96 17.39
CA ASN A 155 -1.52 -38.54 16.33
C ASN A 155 -1.83 -37.04 16.37
N GLN A 156 -2.02 -36.46 17.55
CA GLN A 156 -2.17 -35.01 17.68
C GLN A 156 -0.92 -34.25 17.23
N SER A 157 0.27 -34.74 17.61
CA SER A 157 1.54 -34.15 17.17
C SER A 157 1.71 -34.23 15.64
N LYS A 158 1.41 -35.40 15.05
CA LYS A 158 1.43 -35.61 13.60
C LYS A 158 0.54 -34.61 12.87
N THR A 159 -0.70 -34.42 13.32
CA THR A 159 -1.63 -33.44 12.73
C THR A 159 -1.10 -32.01 12.83
N LYS A 160 -0.48 -31.63 13.94
CA LYS A 160 0.16 -30.31 14.08
C LYS A 160 1.30 -30.13 13.08
N VAL A 161 2.17 -31.14 12.93
CA VAL A 161 3.29 -31.11 11.97
C VAL A 161 2.78 -31.04 10.54
N GLU A 162 1.75 -31.80 10.18
CA GLU A 162 1.15 -31.74 8.84
C GLU A 162 0.54 -30.37 8.53
N ASN A 163 -0.10 -29.73 9.51
CA ASN A 163 -0.64 -28.39 9.35
C ASN A 163 0.47 -27.35 9.19
N LEU A 164 1.51 -27.42 10.02
CA LEU A 164 2.70 -26.56 9.91
C LEU A 164 3.38 -26.72 8.55
N ALA A 165 3.53 -27.95 8.05
CA ALA A 165 4.12 -28.21 6.75
C ALA A 165 3.30 -27.59 5.61
N ARG A 166 1.96 -27.66 5.68
CA ARG A 166 1.07 -27.02 4.70
C ARG A 166 1.13 -25.49 4.75
N GLU A 167 1.15 -24.90 5.94
CA GLU A 167 1.28 -23.44 6.09
C GLU A 167 2.65 -22.96 5.60
N LEU A 168 3.75 -23.66 5.95
CA LEU A 168 5.09 -23.36 5.43
C LEU A 168 5.16 -23.44 3.91
N GLN A 169 4.46 -24.40 3.28
CA GLN A 169 4.38 -24.49 1.82
C GLN A 169 3.63 -23.30 1.21
N LYS A 170 2.52 -22.86 1.83
CA LYS A 170 1.77 -21.67 1.39
C LYS A 170 2.61 -20.40 1.54
N ASP A 171 3.25 -20.22 2.69
CA ASP A 171 4.09 -19.05 2.98
C ASP A 171 5.29 -19.00 2.02
N ASN A 172 5.93 -20.15 1.73
CA ASN A 172 7.00 -20.22 0.72
C ASN A 172 6.53 -19.87 -0.70
N LYS A 173 5.30 -20.25 -1.06
CA LYS A 173 4.72 -19.87 -2.36
C LYS A 173 4.46 -18.37 -2.41
N ARG A 174 3.87 -17.83 -1.34
CA ARG A 174 3.59 -16.41 -1.19
C ARG A 174 4.87 -15.56 -1.23
N LEU A 175 5.93 -15.97 -0.52
CA LEU A 175 7.21 -15.26 -0.53
C LEU A 175 7.84 -15.20 -1.93
N ARG A 176 7.72 -16.27 -2.73
CA ARG A 176 8.16 -16.26 -4.14
C ARG A 176 7.34 -15.30 -4.98
N GLU A 177 6.02 -15.28 -4.81
CA GLU A 177 5.12 -14.37 -5.52
C GLU A 177 5.37 -12.90 -5.14
N ASP A 178 5.54 -12.61 -3.84
CA ASP A 178 5.84 -11.28 -3.33
C ASP A 178 7.24 -10.83 -3.76
N GLY A 179 8.23 -11.72 -3.75
CA GLY A 179 9.57 -11.44 -4.30
C GLY A 179 9.53 -11.12 -5.80
N LYS A 180 8.72 -11.84 -6.59
CA LYS A 180 8.53 -11.54 -8.02
C LYS A 180 7.85 -10.20 -8.23
N ARG A 181 6.83 -9.85 -7.43
CA ARG A 181 6.15 -8.55 -7.49
C ARG A 181 7.08 -7.41 -7.13
N LEU A 182 7.90 -7.58 -6.10
CA LEU A 182 8.87 -6.57 -5.68
C LEU A 182 9.93 -6.35 -6.75
N ALA A 183 10.46 -7.43 -7.34
CA ALA A 183 11.41 -7.32 -8.45
C ALA A 183 10.81 -6.54 -9.64
N GLN A 184 9.57 -6.83 -10.04
CA GLN A 184 8.89 -6.08 -11.09
C GLN A 184 8.72 -4.59 -10.72
N SER A 185 8.30 -4.30 -9.49
CA SER A 185 8.13 -2.92 -9.04
C SER A 185 9.44 -2.13 -9.05
N VAL A 186 10.58 -2.78 -8.79
CA VAL A 186 11.90 -2.16 -8.85
C VAL A 186 12.31 -1.91 -10.31
N GLU A 187 12.05 -2.86 -11.20
CA GLU A 187 12.30 -2.71 -12.64
C GLU A 187 11.49 -1.55 -13.23
N ASP A 188 10.19 -1.49 -12.94
CA ASP A 188 9.29 -0.41 -13.40
C ASP A 188 9.79 0.96 -12.89
N ALA A 189 10.18 1.06 -11.61
CA ALA A 189 10.73 2.29 -11.05
C ALA A 189 12.08 2.69 -11.67
N GLN A 190 12.93 1.71 -12.01
CA GLN A 190 14.19 1.95 -12.69
C GLN A 190 13.96 2.47 -14.11
N ASP A 191 12.99 1.92 -14.83
CA ASP A 191 12.62 2.38 -16.17
C ASP A 191 12.05 3.81 -16.15
N GLU A 192 11.19 4.14 -15.18
CA GLU A 192 10.69 5.50 -14.97
C GLU A 192 11.83 6.49 -14.69
N LEU A 193 12.79 6.12 -13.83
CA LEU A 193 13.97 6.94 -13.55
C LEU A 193 14.82 7.17 -14.81
N VAL A 194 15.02 6.13 -15.62
CA VAL A 194 15.75 6.23 -16.90
C VAL A 194 15.01 7.16 -17.86
N GLN A 195 13.68 7.04 -17.95
CA GLN A 195 12.86 7.92 -18.78
C GLN A 195 12.96 9.38 -18.32
N MET A 196 12.81 9.65 -17.03
CA MET A 196 12.94 11.00 -16.47
C MET A 196 14.33 11.59 -16.70
N ARG A 197 15.40 10.79 -16.52
CA ARG A 197 16.78 11.21 -16.81
C ARG A 197 16.93 11.61 -18.27
N ASN A 198 16.39 10.81 -19.20
CA ASN A 198 16.45 11.10 -20.62
C ASN A 198 15.70 12.40 -20.96
N ASP A 199 14.54 12.64 -20.34
CA ASP A 199 13.76 13.86 -20.56
C ASP A 199 14.42 15.11 -19.97
N ILE A 200 15.07 15.00 -18.81
CA ILE A 200 15.88 16.08 -18.22
C ILE A 200 17.06 16.39 -19.13
N THR A 201 17.77 15.36 -19.61
CA THR A 201 18.92 15.53 -20.51
C THR A 201 18.50 16.25 -21.80
N LYS A 202 17.41 15.80 -22.43
CA LYS A 202 16.84 16.46 -23.62
C LYS A 202 16.47 17.93 -23.37
N ARG A 203 15.89 18.24 -22.21
CA ARG A 203 15.56 19.64 -21.83
C ARG A 203 16.81 20.47 -21.61
N ALA A 204 17.83 19.93 -20.94
CA ALA A 204 19.09 20.61 -20.71
C ALA A 204 19.82 20.90 -22.03
N ASP A 205 19.83 19.96 -22.97
CA ASP A 205 20.46 20.16 -24.28
C ASP A 205 19.73 21.21 -25.11
N LYS A 206 18.38 21.21 -25.11
CA LYS A 206 17.58 22.27 -25.75
C LYS A 206 17.89 23.65 -25.16
N ALA A 207 18.00 23.76 -23.84
CA ALA A 207 18.33 25.02 -23.18
C ALA A 207 19.74 25.51 -23.53
N LYS A 208 20.74 24.61 -23.60
CA LYS A 208 22.10 24.95 -24.04
C LYS A 208 22.15 25.46 -25.47
N VAL A 209 21.42 24.82 -26.39
CA VAL A 209 21.34 25.26 -27.79
C VAL A 209 20.69 26.65 -27.88
N GLN A 210 19.64 26.89 -27.10
CA GLN A 210 18.98 28.19 -27.06
C GLN A 210 19.89 29.29 -26.47
N ASP A 211 20.62 29.00 -25.39
CA ASP A 211 21.57 29.93 -24.79
C ASP A 211 22.74 30.27 -25.73
N ALA A 212 23.27 29.26 -26.45
CA ALA A 212 24.28 29.45 -27.47
C ALA A 212 23.79 30.39 -28.59
N LYS A 213 22.56 30.18 -29.09
CA LYS A 213 21.94 31.05 -30.09
C LYS A 213 21.84 32.50 -29.62
N TYR A 214 21.46 32.74 -28.37
CA TYR A 214 21.37 34.10 -27.82
C TYR A 214 22.73 34.73 -27.55
N ARG A 215 23.77 33.93 -27.27
CA ARG A 215 25.12 34.43 -27.04
C ARG A 215 25.81 34.91 -28.33
N GLU A 216 25.49 34.29 -29.46
CA GLU A 216 26.05 34.65 -30.77
C GLU A 216 25.38 35.87 -31.39
N MET A 217 24.22 36.29 -30.89
CA MET A 217 23.46 37.40 -31.46
C MET A 217 23.96 38.76 -30.92
N PRO A 218 24.34 39.71 -31.79
CA PRO A 218 24.91 40.99 -31.36
C PRO A 218 23.88 41.91 -30.70
N ASP A 219 24.35 42.81 -29.82
CA ASP A 219 23.55 43.90 -29.26
C ASP A 219 23.02 44.81 -30.37
N ILE A 220 21.84 45.40 -30.16
CA ILE A 220 21.19 46.32 -31.08
C ILE A 220 21.14 47.73 -30.51
N VAL A 221 21.03 48.72 -31.40
CA VAL A 221 20.77 50.10 -31.05
C VAL A 221 19.33 50.43 -31.40
N VAL A 222 18.51 50.78 -30.41
CA VAL A 222 17.12 51.23 -30.61
C VAL A 222 17.01 52.72 -30.32
N LYS A 223 16.12 53.38 -31.05
CA LYS A 223 15.80 54.79 -30.86
C LYS A 223 14.47 54.93 -30.13
N VAL A 224 14.48 55.46 -28.92
CA VAL A 224 13.25 55.77 -28.17
C VAL A 224 12.88 57.23 -28.41
N VAL A 225 11.64 57.50 -28.82
CA VAL A 225 11.16 58.82 -29.22
C VAL A 225 9.92 59.20 -28.42
N CYS A 226 9.92 60.38 -27.82
CA CYS A 226 8.71 61.06 -27.37
C CYS A 226 8.60 62.38 -28.11
N ARG A 227 7.55 62.51 -28.94
CA ARG A 227 7.40 63.54 -30.00
C ARG A 227 7.65 64.99 -29.54
N TYR A 228 7.42 65.29 -28.26
CA TYR A 228 7.54 66.64 -27.69
C TYR A 228 8.54 66.76 -26.55
N ARG A 229 9.34 65.71 -26.28
CA ARG A 229 10.36 65.73 -25.23
C ARG A 229 11.76 65.51 -25.76
N ALA A 230 12.04 64.32 -26.23
CA ALA A 230 13.37 63.91 -26.63
C ALA A 230 13.33 62.69 -27.54
N GLU A 231 14.44 62.46 -28.21
CA GLU A 231 14.79 61.19 -28.84
C GLU A 231 16.14 60.75 -28.29
N LEU A 232 16.24 59.49 -27.85
CA LEU A 232 17.48 58.94 -27.29
C LEU A 232 17.76 57.58 -27.91
N PHE A 233 19.05 57.30 -28.11
CA PHE A 233 19.52 56.03 -28.63
C PHE A 233 20.04 55.17 -27.47
N PHE A 234 19.68 53.89 -27.49
CA PHE A 234 20.12 52.93 -26.49
C PHE A 234 20.70 51.71 -27.17
N LYS A 235 21.95 51.40 -26.84
CA LYS A 235 22.52 50.09 -27.13
C LYS A 235 22.01 49.11 -26.08
N ILE A 236 21.25 48.12 -26.51
CA ILE A 236 20.63 47.13 -25.64
C ILE A 236 20.94 45.71 -26.12
N SER A 237 21.11 44.82 -25.15
CA SER A 237 21.31 43.41 -25.45
C SER A 237 19.97 42.74 -25.74
N ARG A 238 19.91 41.92 -26.80
CA ARG A 238 18.68 41.25 -27.25
C ARG A 238 18.04 40.32 -26.22
N LYS A 239 18.79 39.92 -25.18
CA LYS A 239 18.32 39.09 -24.05
C LYS A 239 17.89 39.88 -22.81
N THR A 240 18.13 41.19 -22.79
CA THR A 240 17.82 42.01 -21.60
C THR A 240 16.39 42.51 -21.69
N LYS A 241 15.62 42.34 -20.62
CA LYS A 241 14.24 42.84 -20.55
C LYS A 241 14.18 44.35 -20.81
N LEU A 242 13.16 44.78 -21.53
CA LEU A 242 12.92 46.17 -21.91
C LEU A 242 12.61 47.07 -20.71
N SER A 243 12.23 46.52 -19.57
CA SER A 243 12.12 47.24 -18.28
C SER A 243 13.37 48.06 -17.94
N ARG A 244 14.58 47.54 -18.22
CA ARG A 244 15.81 48.32 -17.99
C ARG A 244 15.92 49.53 -18.93
N LEU A 245 15.52 49.37 -20.19
CA LEU A 245 15.47 50.44 -21.18
C LEU A 245 14.43 51.50 -20.77
N PHE A 246 13.22 51.06 -20.42
CA PHE A 246 12.11 51.94 -20.06
C PHE A 246 12.40 52.72 -18.79
N ASN A 247 12.95 52.08 -17.75
CA ASN A 247 13.35 52.80 -16.53
C ASN A 247 14.45 53.81 -16.83
N ALA A 248 15.47 53.43 -17.62
CA ALA A 248 16.54 54.36 -18.00
C ALA A 248 16.04 55.54 -18.86
N TRP A 249 14.99 55.34 -19.65
CA TRP A 249 14.30 56.40 -20.37
C TRP A 249 13.53 57.32 -19.42
N THR A 250 12.66 56.76 -18.58
CA THR A 250 11.82 57.51 -17.63
C THR A 250 12.68 58.34 -16.68
N ASP A 251 13.74 57.76 -16.10
CA ASP A 251 14.68 58.47 -15.22
C ASP A 251 15.33 59.68 -15.90
N ARG A 252 15.63 59.59 -17.20
CA ARG A 252 16.18 60.70 -17.97
C ARG A 252 15.13 61.77 -18.24
N MET A 253 13.88 61.40 -18.48
CA MET A 253 12.78 62.34 -18.70
C MET A 253 12.44 63.12 -17.42
N GLU A 254 12.41 62.46 -16.26
CA GLU A 254 12.16 63.11 -14.97
C GLU A 254 13.24 64.14 -14.60
N LYS A 255 14.51 63.85 -14.92
CA LYS A 255 15.63 64.79 -14.69
C LYS A 255 15.63 65.99 -15.62
N THR A 256 15.00 65.89 -16.79
CA THR A 256 15.01 66.96 -17.82
C THR A 256 13.87 67.96 -17.62
N GLY A 257 12.86 67.64 -16.78
CA GLY A 257 11.74 68.52 -16.43
C GLY A 257 12.04 69.60 -15.37
N GLY A 258 13.23 69.58 -14.76
CA GLY A 258 13.68 70.55 -13.77
C GLY A 258 14.59 71.62 -14.37
N LYS A 259 14.28 72.90 -14.10
CA LYS A 259 15.05 74.10 -14.48
C LYS A 259 16.58 73.91 -14.56
N LYS A 260 17.14 74.46 -15.64
CA LYS A 260 18.56 74.79 -15.86
C LYS A 260 19.21 75.39 -14.60
N GLY A 261 20.20 74.70 -14.03
CA GLY A 261 21.14 75.28 -13.08
C GLY A 261 21.67 74.31 -12.02
N ALA A 262 22.78 73.63 -12.32
CA ALA A 262 23.94 73.36 -11.44
C ALA A 262 24.70 72.10 -11.90
N ASN A 263 26.03 72.18 -11.82
CA ASN A 263 27.00 71.13 -12.15
C ASN A 263 26.87 69.85 -11.29
N PRO A 264 27.47 68.72 -11.71
CA PRO A 264 27.17 67.40 -11.19
C PRO A 264 27.99 67.05 -9.95
N PRO A 265 27.59 65.99 -9.20
CA PRO A 265 28.58 65.10 -8.65
C PRO A 265 28.35 63.64 -9.05
N VAL A 266 29.42 63.07 -9.58
CA VAL A 266 30.08 61.80 -9.22
C VAL A 266 29.21 60.57 -8.93
N ALA A 267 29.54 59.53 -9.69
CA ALA A 267 29.05 58.17 -9.59
C ALA A 267 29.25 57.54 -8.21
N GLU A 268 28.26 56.78 -7.74
CA GLU A 268 28.48 55.72 -6.77
C GLU A 268 27.55 54.54 -7.01
N ASN A 269 28.17 53.35 -7.06
CA ASN A 269 27.53 52.04 -7.09
C ASN A 269 26.69 51.82 -5.83
N GLY A 270 25.48 51.26 -5.98
CA GLY A 270 24.69 50.84 -4.83
C GLY A 270 23.51 49.96 -5.21
N SER A 271 23.71 48.65 -5.13
CA SER A 271 22.65 47.65 -5.12
C SER A 271 21.71 47.90 -3.93
N VAL A 272 20.40 48.06 -4.16
CA VAL A 272 19.40 47.82 -3.12
C VAL A 272 18.11 47.25 -3.74
N LYS A 273 17.73 46.05 -3.26
CA LYS A 273 16.40 45.45 -3.38
C LYS A 273 15.38 46.32 -2.63
N SER A 274 14.19 46.50 -3.20
CA SER A 274 13.01 46.87 -2.42
C SER A 274 11.74 46.29 -3.03
N ASP A 275 11.26 45.19 -2.45
CA ASP A 275 9.84 45.00 -2.14
C ASP A 275 9.50 46.03 -1.05
N ALA A 276 8.63 47.01 -1.33
CA ALA A 276 7.91 47.76 -0.30
C ALA A 276 6.73 48.54 -0.88
N VAL A 277 5.57 48.30 -0.27
CA VAL A 277 4.32 49.06 -0.36
C VAL A 277 4.56 50.53 0.07
N PRO A 278 3.99 51.56 -0.58
CA PRO A 278 4.18 52.93 -0.16
C PRO A 278 3.28 53.30 1.04
N PRO A 279 3.79 54.05 2.03
CA PRO A 279 2.98 54.63 3.10
C PRO A 279 2.34 55.94 2.64
N SER A 280 1.06 56.09 2.94
CA SER A 280 0.26 57.29 2.74
C SER A 280 0.57 58.37 3.79
N GLY A 281 1.01 59.54 3.34
CA GLY A 281 1.15 60.77 4.13
C GLY A 281 0.86 62.00 3.26
N PRO A 282 0.26 63.08 3.79
CA PRO A 282 -0.24 64.19 2.98
C PRO A 282 0.86 65.22 2.75
N GLY A 283 1.34 65.37 1.51
CA GLY A 283 2.31 66.40 1.16
C GLY A 283 2.72 66.34 -0.30
N VAL A 284 2.18 67.28 -1.10
CA VAL A 284 2.59 67.67 -2.47
C VAL A 284 2.48 66.56 -3.54
N PRO A 285 1.56 66.68 -4.53
CA PRO A 285 1.50 65.74 -5.63
C PRO A 285 2.74 65.91 -6.50
N SER A 286 3.68 64.97 -6.42
CA SER A 286 4.70 64.80 -7.45
C SER A 286 4.01 64.14 -8.63
N LEU A 287 3.85 64.88 -9.74
CA LEU A 287 3.40 64.36 -11.02
C LEU A 287 4.41 63.31 -11.51
N THR A 288 4.23 62.05 -11.13
CA THR A 288 5.03 60.94 -11.66
C THR A 288 4.71 60.76 -13.13
N MET A 289 5.69 60.97 -14.01
CA MET A 289 5.51 60.86 -15.46
C MET A 289 5.33 59.39 -15.85
N GLN A 290 4.14 59.01 -16.31
CA GLN A 290 3.86 57.65 -16.78
C GLN A 290 3.98 57.57 -18.30
N PHE A 291 4.61 56.52 -18.82
CA PHE A 291 4.77 56.31 -20.28
C PHE A 291 4.22 54.95 -20.70
N VAL A 292 3.65 54.91 -21.91
CA VAL A 292 3.34 53.68 -22.66
C VAL A 292 4.30 53.60 -23.84
N PHE A 293 4.95 52.46 -24.00
CA PHE A 293 5.92 52.23 -25.06
C PHE A 293 5.29 51.40 -26.18
N THR A 294 5.49 51.83 -27.43
CA THR A 294 4.97 51.13 -28.60
C THR A 294 6.04 50.95 -29.67
N HIS A 295 6.02 49.81 -30.37
CA HIS A 295 6.91 49.47 -31.48
C HIS A 295 6.04 48.89 -32.60
N ASN A 296 6.24 49.36 -33.84
CA ASN A 296 5.43 48.96 -35.00
C ASN A 296 3.90 49.02 -34.76
N GLY A 297 3.45 50.00 -33.96
CA GLY A 297 2.04 50.21 -33.64
C GLY A 297 1.45 49.26 -32.60
N ARG A 298 2.28 48.44 -31.92
CA ARG A 298 1.86 47.56 -30.81
C ARG A 298 2.47 48.02 -29.51
N THR A 299 1.73 47.88 -28.41
CA THR A 299 2.27 48.09 -27.06
C THR A 299 3.35 47.06 -26.78
N VAL A 300 4.46 47.52 -26.21
CA VAL A 300 5.59 46.70 -25.84
C VAL A 300 5.69 46.68 -24.32
N GLU A 301 5.69 45.46 -23.76
CA GLU A 301 5.65 45.28 -22.31
C GLU A 301 7.07 45.29 -21.72
N ALA A 302 7.17 45.73 -20.47
CA ALA A 302 8.45 45.89 -19.78
C ALA A 302 9.16 44.55 -19.47
N ASP A 303 8.42 43.44 -19.48
CA ASP A 303 8.95 42.10 -19.22
C ASP A 303 9.48 41.38 -20.47
N GLN A 304 9.15 41.89 -21.67
CA GLN A 304 9.62 41.38 -22.96
C GLN A 304 11.10 41.72 -23.19
N THR A 305 11.78 40.88 -23.97
CA THR A 305 13.10 41.16 -24.53
C THR A 305 12.97 41.74 -25.95
N PRO A 306 13.99 42.47 -26.45
CA PRO A 306 13.97 42.98 -27.82
C PRO A 306 13.76 41.89 -28.88
N GLU A 307 14.28 40.68 -28.64
CA GLU A 307 14.08 39.55 -29.55
C GLU A 307 12.62 39.05 -29.56
N GLU A 308 11.97 38.97 -28.38
CA GLU A 308 10.56 38.60 -28.26
C GLU A 308 9.62 39.65 -28.86
N ALA A 309 10.00 40.92 -28.79
CA ALA A 309 9.30 42.03 -29.42
C ALA A 309 9.60 42.15 -30.94
N GLY A 310 10.53 41.34 -31.47
CA GLY A 310 10.92 41.36 -32.88
C GLY A 310 11.62 42.66 -33.29
N MET A 311 12.42 43.25 -32.41
CA MET A 311 13.15 44.49 -32.66
C MET A 311 14.47 44.23 -33.39
N GLU A 312 14.72 45.03 -34.42
CA GLU A 312 15.95 45.03 -35.20
C GLU A 312 16.86 46.23 -34.86
N ASP A 313 18.06 46.22 -35.42
CA ASP A 313 18.99 47.34 -35.23
C ASP A 313 18.45 48.59 -35.93
N ALA A 314 18.55 49.74 -35.26
CA ALA A 314 17.99 51.03 -35.64
C ALA A 314 16.45 51.16 -35.57
N ASP A 315 15.75 50.21 -34.95
CA ASP A 315 14.30 50.31 -34.75
C ASP A 315 13.89 51.45 -33.81
N GLU A 316 12.70 52.00 -34.06
CA GLU A 316 12.11 53.10 -33.29
C GLU A 316 11.02 52.62 -32.31
N ILE A 317 11.14 53.03 -31.05
CA ILE A 317 10.13 52.85 -30.01
C ILE A 317 9.51 54.20 -29.71
N LEU A 318 8.19 54.30 -29.81
CA LEU A 318 7.46 55.52 -29.44
C LEU A 318 7.04 55.44 -27.97
N ALA A 319 7.56 56.36 -27.16
CA ALA A 319 7.17 56.58 -25.78
C ALA A 319 6.07 57.65 -25.73
N VAL A 320 4.85 57.21 -25.41
CA VAL A 320 3.66 58.05 -25.26
C VAL A 320 3.49 58.36 -23.78
N GLU A 321 3.65 59.63 -23.41
CA GLU A 321 3.37 60.08 -22.04
C GLU A 321 1.87 60.01 -21.78
N LEU A 322 1.49 59.32 -20.71
CA LEU A 322 0.14 59.38 -20.16
C LEU A 322 0.09 60.57 -19.21
N MET A 323 -0.67 61.59 -19.59
CA MET A 323 -1.05 62.63 -18.66
C MET A 323 -2.28 62.16 -17.88
N ASP A 324 -2.20 62.18 -16.57
CA ASP A 324 -3.39 62.03 -15.75
C ASP A 324 -4.23 63.30 -15.88
N LEU A 325 -5.29 63.22 -16.68
CA LEU A 325 -6.25 64.32 -16.88
C LEU A 325 -7.30 64.39 -15.75
N THR A 326 -7.24 63.48 -14.76
CA THR A 326 -8.21 63.44 -13.65
C THR A 326 -7.84 64.35 -12.48
N GLU A 327 -6.64 64.94 -12.48
CA GLU A 327 -6.21 65.94 -11.52
C GLU A 327 -5.83 67.26 -12.22
N GLY A 328 -6.85 68.07 -12.52
CA GLY A 328 -6.70 69.44 -13.00
C GLY A 328 -8.02 70.23 -12.93
N PRO A 329 -8.01 71.54 -12.61
CA PRO A 329 -9.23 72.34 -12.57
C PRO A 329 -9.73 72.59 -14.01
N GLY A 330 -10.55 71.68 -14.53
CA GLY A 330 -11.11 71.78 -15.89
C GLY A 330 -11.77 70.52 -16.45
N ILE A 331 -12.15 69.54 -15.62
CA ILE A 331 -12.67 68.21 -16.06
C ILE A 331 -14.14 68.26 -16.53
N GLU A 332 -14.71 69.44 -16.79
CA GLU A 332 -16.04 69.54 -17.41
C GLU A 332 -16.01 69.63 -18.96
N GLU A 333 -14.83 69.70 -19.60
CA GLU A 333 -14.74 69.98 -21.06
C GLU A 333 -14.30 68.79 -21.94
N TYR A 334 -14.02 67.60 -21.39
CA TYR A 334 -13.38 66.50 -22.15
C TYR A 334 -14.28 65.32 -22.55
N ASP A 335 -15.60 65.42 -22.36
CA ASP A 335 -16.55 64.38 -22.82
C ASP A 335 -16.77 64.40 -24.36
N ASP A 336 -16.19 65.38 -25.07
CA ASP A 336 -16.48 65.65 -26.49
C ASP A 336 -15.55 64.97 -27.52
N LEU A 337 -14.51 64.21 -27.12
CA LEU A 337 -13.46 63.78 -28.08
C LEU A 337 -13.40 62.29 -28.45
N VAL A 338 -14.37 61.46 -28.03
CA VAL A 338 -14.47 60.07 -28.55
C VAL A 338 -15.76 59.88 -29.34
N GLU A 339 -15.91 60.66 -30.42
CA GLU A 339 -16.96 60.36 -31.40
C GLU A 339 -16.46 59.25 -32.36
N PRO A 340 -17.14 58.08 -32.44
CA PRO A 340 -16.85 57.07 -33.44
C PRO A 340 -17.03 57.70 -34.82
N ARG A 341 -15.97 57.73 -35.64
CA ARG A 341 -15.97 58.34 -36.98
C ARG A 341 -17.15 57.85 -37.82
N ARG A 342 -18.25 58.61 -37.81
CA ARG A 342 -19.48 58.29 -38.54
C ARG A 342 -19.17 58.32 -40.03
N GLN A 343 -19.54 57.26 -40.74
CA GLN A 343 -19.49 57.25 -42.20
C GLN A 343 -20.36 58.39 -42.72
N LYS A 344 -19.76 59.31 -43.48
CA LYS A 344 -20.49 60.41 -44.12
C LYS A 344 -21.41 59.80 -45.18
N LEU A 345 -22.72 59.81 -44.92
CA LEU A 345 -23.74 59.45 -45.90
C LEU A 345 -23.59 60.37 -47.12
N LYS A 346 -23.34 59.78 -48.30
CA LYS A 346 -23.34 60.54 -49.55
C LYS A 346 -24.77 60.98 -49.86
N LYS A 347 -24.90 62.28 -50.10
CA LYS A 347 -26.15 63.01 -50.32
C LYS A 347 -26.73 62.68 -51.71
N ASN A 348 -27.51 61.62 -51.83
CA ASN A 348 -28.35 61.37 -53.01
C ASN A 348 -29.78 61.78 -52.65
N TRP A 349 -30.12 63.08 -52.72
CA TRP A 349 -31.51 63.49 -52.57
C TRP A 349 -32.22 63.34 -53.91
N THR A 350 -33.38 62.70 -53.88
CA THR A 350 -34.47 62.97 -54.81
C THR A 350 -35.10 64.32 -54.42
N ASP A 351 -35.43 65.18 -55.39
CA ASP A 351 -35.98 66.54 -55.17
C ASP A 351 -37.39 66.54 -54.54
N ASN A 352 -37.97 65.37 -54.29
CA ASN A 352 -39.29 65.22 -53.69
C ASN A 352 -39.19 65.13 -52.14
N PRO A 353 -39.68 66.12 -51.39
CA PRO A 353 -39.47 66.21 -49.94
C PRO A 353 -40.09 65.04 -49.15
N ARG A 354 -41.16 64.42 -49.67
CA ARG A 354 -41.78 63.24 -49.04
C ARG A 354 -40.94 61.98 -49.18
N GLU A 355 -40.21 61.86 -50.28
CA GLU A 355 -39.35 60.71 -50.56
C GLU A 355 -38.05 60.81 -49.73
N ALA A 356 -37.45 62.00 -49.70
CA ALA A 356 -36.32 62.32 -48.83
C ALA A 356 -36.59 62.00 -47.34
N GLN A 357 -37.78 62.34 -46.85
CA GLN A 357 -38.18 62.02 -45.48
C GLN A 357 -38.30 60.50 -45.25
N ARG A 358 -38.87 59.75 -46.19
CA ARG A 358 -38.96 58.28 -46.09
C ARG A 358 -37.58 57.63 -46.09
N THR A 359 -36.70 58.03 -47.00
CA THR A 359 -35.33 57.49 -47.08
C THR A 359 -34.54 57.75 -45.80
N LEU A 360 -34.66 58.95 -45.21
CA LEU A 360 -34.03 59.24 -43.92
C LEU A 360 -34.54 58.34 -42.80
N THR A 361 -35.86 58.17 -42.67
CA THR A 361 -36.45 57.29 -41.66
C THR A 361 -35.98 55.85 -41.85
N GLU A 362 -35.95 55.33 -43.08
CA GLU A 362 -35.44 53.99 -43.38
C GLU A 362 -33.96 53.82 -43.00
N ILE A 363 -33.12 54.83 -43.24
CA ILE A 363 -31.71 54.81 -42.84
C ILE A 363 -31.59 54.78 -41.31
N PHE A 364 -32.33 55.63 -40.59
CA PHE A 364 -32.30 55.66 -39.13
C PHE A 364 -32.82 54.34 -38.53
N ASP A 365 -33.93 53.82 -39.03
CA ASP A 365 -34.47 52.52 -38.62
C ASP A 365 -33.49 51.37 -38.89
N GLY A 366 -32.80 51.41 -40.03
CA GLY A 366 -31.73 50.48 -40.37
C GLY A 366 -30.59 50.53 -39.36
N VAL A 367 -30.09 51.73 -39.03
CA VAL A 367 -29.02 51.93 -38.06
C VAL A 367 -29.44 51.46 -36.66
N VAL A 368 -30.65 51.82 -36.21
CA VAL A 368 -31.17 51.40 -34.90
C VAL A 368 -31.29 49.87 -34.84
N ARG A 369 -31.81 49.24 -35.90
CA ARG A 369 -31.96 47.78 -35.97
C ARG A 369 -30.61 47.06 -35.91
N GLU A 370 -29.62 47.53 -36.66
CA GLU A 370 -28.27 46.94 -36.62
C GLU A 370 -27.60 47.14 -35.26
N ARG A 371 -27.79 48.30 -34.62
CA ARG A 371 -27.32 48.52 -33.24
C ARG A 371 -28.00 47.58 -32.24
N LEU A 372 -29.31 47.37 -32.34
CA LEU A 372 -30.03 46.43 -31.48
C LEU A 372 -29.55 44.98 -31.67
N LYS A 373 -29.30 44.56 -32.92
CA LYS A 373 -28.73 43.23 -33.22
C LYS A 373 -27.35 43.05 -32.59
N GLU A 374 -26.51 44.09 -32.64
CA GLU A 374 -25.19 44.05 -32.03
C GLU A 374 -25.28 43.93 -30.50
N VAL A 375 -26.18 44.70 -29.87
CA VAL A 375 -26.46 44.56 -28.43
C VAL A 375 -26.88 43.12 -28.10
N LEU A 376 -27.83 42.55 -28.85
CA LEU A 376 -28.26 41.16 -28.64
C LEU A 376 -27.12 40.15 -28.78
N ARG A 377 -26.25 40.30 -29.79
CA ARG A 377 -25.07 39.45 -29.95
C ARG A 377 -24.11 39.55 -28.78
N GLN A 378 -23.88 40.76 -28.25
CA GLN A 378 -23.02 40.93 -27.08
C GLN A 378 -23.64 40.29 -25.82
N TYR A 379 -24.96 40.37 -25.65
CA TYR A 379 -25.66 39.66 -24.58
C TYR A 379 -25.52 38.15 -24.71
N GLU A 380 -25.73 37.57 -25.91
CA GLU A 380 -25.55 36.14 -26.16
C GLU A 380 -24.10 35.69 -25.90
N LEU A 381 -23.11 36.49 -26.32
CA LEU A 381 -21.69 36.18 -26.08
C LEU A 381 -21.37 36.20 -24.58
N ARG A 382 -21.87 37.20 -23.86
CA ARG A 382 -21.74 37.32 -22.41
C ARG A 382 -22.39 36.12 -21.70
N GLU A 383 -23.57 35.70 -22.13
CA GLU A 383 -24.29 34.57 -21.54
C GLU A 383 -23.54 33.24 -21.77
N ARG A 384 -23.01 33.01 -22.97
CA ARG A 384 -22.12 31.85 -23.22
C ARG A 384 -20.86 31.88 -22.37
N HIS A 385 -20.24 33.05 -22.21
CA HIS A 385 -19.06 33.18 -21.35
C HIS A 385 -19.41 32.82 -19.90
N PHE A 386 -20.53 33.32 -19.36
CA PHE A 386 -20.98 32.97 -18.03
C PHE A 386 -21.27 31.48 -17.89
N GLU A 387 -21.92 30.85 -18.87
CA GLU A 387 -22.18 29.41 -18.84
C GLU A 387 -20.88 28.59 -18.77
N CYS A 388 -19.85 28.97 -19.56
CA CYS A 388 -18.53 28.35 -19.50
C CYS A 388 -17.87 28.52 -18.12
N VAL A 389 -17.94 29.72 -17.53
CA VAL A 389 -17.37 30.01 -16.21
C VAL A 389 -18.09 29.22 -15.12
N ILE A 390 -19.42 29.18 -15.15
CA ILE A 390 -20.24 28.41 -14.20
C ILE A 390 -19.90 26.93 -14.30
N ARG A 391 -19.87 26.35 -15.51
CA ARG A 391 -19.50 24.94 -15.73
C ARG A 391 -18.10 24.63 -15.21
N SER A 392 -17.13 25.51 -15.44
CA SER A 392 -15.77 25.35 -14.90
C SER A 392 -15.78 25.33 -13.37
N LYS A 393 -16.54 26.24 -12.74
CA LYS A 393 -16.64 26.30 -11.28
C LYS A 393 -17.37 25.11 -10.67
N GLU A 394 -18.41 24.60 -11.33
CA GLU A 394 -19.09 23.37 -10.91
C GLU A 394 -18.13 22.17 -10.93
N LEU A 395 -17.31 22.04 -11.98
CA LEU A 395 -16.30 20.98 -12.07
C LEU A 395 -15.22 21.12 -10.99
N GLU A 396 -14.74 22.34 -10.72
CA GLU A 396 -13.80 22.61 -9.62
C GLU A 396 -14.36 22.17 -8.26
N VAL A 397 -15.64 22.46 -8.00
CA VAL A 397 -16.33 22.07 -6.76
C VAL A 397 -16.49 20.56 -6.67
N LEU A 398 -16.89 19.89 -7.76
CA LEU A 398 -17.02 18.44 -7.80
C LEU A 398 -15.67 17.75 -7.56
N LEU A 399 -14.60 18.22 -8.21
CA LEU A 399 -13.25 17.69 -8.00
C LEU A 399 -12.78 17.88 -6.55
N SER A 400 -13.01 19.07 -5.99
CA SER A 400 -12.65 19.37 -4.60
C SER A 400 -13.40 18.47 -3.62
N ARG A 401 -14.70 18.22 -3.86
CA ARG A 401 -15.53 17.32 -3.06
C ARG A 401 -15.07 15.86 -3.16
N ALA A 402 -14.70 15.40 -4.36
CA ALA A 402 -14.18 14.06 -4.57
C ALA A 402 -12.87 13.83 -3.81
N ARG A 403 -11.92 14.78 -3.90
CA ARG A 403 -10.65 14.74 -3.15
C ARG A 403 -10.88 14.74 -1.64
N ALA A 404 -11.80 15.56 -1.14
CA ALA A 404 -12.13 15.59 0.28
C ALA A 404 -12.74 14.26 0.77
N ALA A 405 -13.59 13.63 -0.05
CA ALA A 405 -14.17 12.32 0.27
C ALA A 405 -13.12 11.20 0.29
N GLU A 406 -12.20 11.19 -0.68
CA GLU A 406 -11.07 10.26 -0.74
C GLU A 406 -10.16 10.40 0.49
N GLN A 407 -9.76 11.64 0.82
CA GLN A 407 -8.92 11.90 1.98
C GLN A 407 -9.61 11.47 3.29
N LYS A 408 -10.92 11.71 3.41
CA LYS A 408 -11.72 11.24 4.55
C LYS A 408 -11.73 9.71 4.65
N GLN A 409 -11.90 9.01 3.53
CA GLN A 409 -11.89 7.55 3.51
C GLN A 409 -10.54 6.97 3.94
N LEU A 410 -9.43 7.56 3.49
CA LEU A 410 -8.08 7.17 3.91
C LEU A 410 -7.88 7.40 5.41
N ALA A 411 -8.29 8.57 5.93
CA ALA A 411 -8.20 8.89 7.34
C ALA A 411 -9.05 7.95 8.22
N GLU A 412 -10.27 7.61 7.79
CA GLU A 412 -11.12 6.64 8.48
C GLU A 412 -10.51 5.23 8.46
N GLY A 413 -9.89 4.84 7.34
CA GLY A 413 -9.16 3.58 7.22
C GLY A 413 -7.92 3.51 8.13
N GLU A 414 -7.19 4.61 8.28
CA GLU A 414 -6.09 4.73 9.24
C GLU A 414 -6.56 4.71 10.68
N LYS A 415 -7.62 5.47 11.00
CA LYS A 415 -8.24 5.47 12.32
C LYS A 415 -8.67 4.07 12.74
N SER A 416 -9.34 3.32 11.86
CA SER A 416 -9.76 1.94 12.17
C SER A 416 -8.57 0.99 12.37
N ARG A 417 -7.45 1.18 11.64
CA ARG A 417 -6.21 0.43 11.87
C ARG A 417 -5.55 0.81 13.19
N ALA A 418 -5.58 2.09 13.58
CA ALA A 418 -5.07 2.57 14.85
C ALA A 418 -5.89 2.03 16.03
N GLU A 419 -7.22 2.05 15.94
CA GLU A 419 -8.13 1.49 16.96
C GLU A 419 -7.86 0.00 17.19
N LYS A 420 -7.74 -0.81 16.12
CA LYS A 420 -7.39 -2.24 16.27
C LYS A 420 -6.04 -2.45 16.95
N ARG A 421 -5.04 -1.64 16.61
CA ARG A 421 -3.73 -1.72 17.29
C ARG A 421 -3.83 -1.30 18.75
N ALA A 422 -4.66 -0.31 19.08
CA ALA A 422 -4.92 0.08 20.45
C ALA A 422 -5.61 -1.04 21.24
N ASP A 423 -6.61 -1.71 20.65
CA ASP A 423 -7.28 -2.88 21.25
C ASP A 423 -6.28 -4.03 21.47
N GLU A 424 -5.43 -4.34 20.49
CA GLU A 424 -4.37 -5.34 20.62
C GLU A 424 -3.37 -4.99 21.74
N ILE A 425 -2.94 -3.73 21.82
CA ILE A 425 -2.07 -3.24 22.90
C ILE A 425 -2.77 -3.37 24.26
N GLN A 426 -4.04 -3.00 24.35
CA GLN A 426 -4.82 -3.11 25.58
C GLN A 426 -4.95 -4.57 26.02
N GLN A 427 -5.20 -5.49 25.07
CA GLN A 427 -5.26 -6.92 25.36
C GLN A 427 -3.91 -7.45 25.84
N LEU A 428 -2.81 -7.10 25.17
CA LEU A 428 -1.47 -7.51 25.58
C LEU A 428 -1.09 -6.97 26.97
N ARG A 429 -1.50 -5.74 27.30
CA ARG A 429 -1.31 -5.16 28.64
C ARG A 429 -2.08 -5.93 29.70
N LYS A 430 -3.32 -6.32 29.41
CA LYS A 430 -4.13 -7.14 30.30
C LYS A 430 -3.51 -8.53 30.49
N ASP A 431 -3.08 -9.18 29.41
CA ASP A 431 -2.43 -10.49 29.47
C ASP A 431 -1.12 -10.43 30.29
N LEU A 432 -0.37 -9.33 30.18
CA LEU A 432 0.83 -9.07 30.98
C LEU A 432 0.49 -8.92 32.47
N GLU A 433 -0.55 -8.15 32.81
CA GLU A 433 -1.01 -7.97 34.18
C GLU A 433 -1.49 -9.30 34.79
N ASP A 434 -2.26 -10.10 34.05
CA ASP A 434 -2.71 -11.43 34.48
C ASP A 434 -1.53 -12.40 34.68
N ALA A 435 -0.48 -12.30 33.85
CA ALA A 435 0.74 -13.08 34.00
C ALA A 435 1.55 -12.65 35.24
N GLN A 436 1.70 -11.34 35.46
CA GLN A 436 2.36 -10.78 36.64
C GLN A 436 1.62 -11.17 37.93
N ASN A 437 0.29 -11.03 37.97
CA ASN A 437 -0.54 -11.48 39.09
C ASN A 437 -0.39 -12.99 39.33
N GLY A 438 -0.32 -13.78 38.26
CA GLY A 438 -0.03 -15.21 38.34
C GLY A 438 1.35 -15.51 38.96
N GLN A 439 2.40 -14.80 38.55
CA GLN A 439 3.74 -14.94 39.12
C GLN A 439 3.77 -14.55 40.59
N THR A 440 3.16 -13.41 40.96
CA THR A 440 3.06 -12.96 42.36
C THR A 440 2.39 -14.02 43.24
N MET A 441 1.26 -14.60 42.80
CA MET A 441 0.61 -15.69 43.53
C MET A 441 1.52 -16.93 43.71
N LEU A 442 2.30 -17.28 42.69
CA LEU A 442 3.24 -18.41 42.78
C LEU A 442 4.37 -18.11 43.77
N ILE A 443 4.89 -16.88 43.77
CA ILE A 443 5.91 -16.41 44.73
C ILE A 443 5.35 -16.48 46.16
N ASP A 444 4.13 -15.97 46.40
CA ASP A 444 3.50 -16.00 47.72
C ASP A 444 3.27 -17.44 48.22
N LYS A 445 2.81 -18.33 47.35
CA LYS A 445 2.70 -19.77 47.63
C LYS A 445 4.06 -20.38 48.01
N LEU A 446 5.13 -20.00 47.30
CA LEU A 446 6.50 -20.46 47.59
C LEU A 446 6.98 -19.97 48.96
N ILE A 447 6.76 -18.68 49.27
CA ILE A 447 7.10 -18.06 50.55
C ILE A 447 6.34 -18.76 51.69
N GLN A 448 5.05 -19.07 51.52
CA GLN A 448 4.26 -19.80 52.52
C GLN A 448 4.83 -21.20 52.80
N CYS A 449 5.29 -21.91 51.76
CA CYS A 449 5.97 -23.19 51.93
C CYS A 449 7.30 -23.08 52.68
N CYS A 450 8.08 -22.01 52.44
CA CYS A 450 9.32 -21.77 53.17
C CYS A 450 9.08 -21.46 54.66
N LYS A 451 7.92 -20.91 55.03
CA LYS A 451 7.56 -20.60 56.43
C LYS A 451 7.05 -21.80 57.24
N GLU A 452 6.43 -22.80 56.59
CA GLU A 452 5.93 -24.03 57.24
C GLU A 452 6.46 -25.28 56.51
N PRO A 453 7.63 -25.82 56.90
CA PRO A 453 8.32 -26.89 56.17
C PRO A 453 7.71 -28.26 56.50
N ASN A 454 6.50 -28.50 56.02
CA ASN A 454 5.90 -29.84 56.01
C ASN A 454 6.24 -30.51 54.67
N ALA A 455 7.03 -31.59 54.70
CA ALA A 455 7.52 -32.29 53.52
C ALA A 455 6.41 -32.76 52.56
N GLU A 456 5.26 -33.22 53.07
CA GLU A 456 4.13 -33.63 52.24
C GLU A 456 3.40 -32.44 51.61
N ARG A 457 3.25 -31.34 52.37
CA ARG A 457 2.61 -30.12 51.88
C ARG A 457 3.45 -29.48 50.78
N THR A 458 4.77 -29.44 50.98
CA THR A 458 5.74 -28.92 50.02
C THR A 458 5.77 -29.76 48.74
N GLN A 459 5.71 -31.10 48.83
CA GLN A 459 5.61 -31.96 47.65
C GLN A 459 4.29 -31.76 46.86
N ARG A 460 3.14 -31.63 47.53
CA ARG A 460 1.87 -31.32 46.87
C ARG A 460 1.88 -29.95 46.19
N LEU A 461 2.54 -28.96 46.81
CA LEU A 461 2.66 -27.63 46.22
C LEU A 461 3.56 -27.63 44.99
N PHE A 462 4.70 -28.34 45.02
CA PHE A 462 5.57 -28.48 43.84
C PHE A 462 4.88 -29.25 42.71
N ALA A 463 4.03 -30.23 43.02
CA ALA A 463 3.19 -30.90 42.02
C ALA A 463 2.17 -29.93 41.41
N SER A 464 1.48 -29.14 42.24
CA SER A 464 0.54 -28.11 41.78
C SER A 464 1.22 -26.99 40.99
N LEU A 465 2.42 -26.56 41.38
CA LEU A 465 3.23 -25.56 40.67
C LEU A 465 3.69 -26.09 39.32
N ARG A 466 4.10 -27.37 39.26
CA ARG A 466 4.50 -28.03 38.02
C ARG A 466 3.30 -28.17 37.07
N GLU A 467 2.13 -28.53 37.57
CA GLU A 467 0.88 -28.58 36.80
C GLU A 467 0.44 -27.17 36.34
N GLU A 468 0.59 -26.15 37.18
CA GLU A 468 0.25 -24.76 36.86
C GLU A 468 1.22 -24.14 35.84
N LEU A 469 2.52 -24.49 35.90
CA LEU A 469 3.55 -24.16 34.90
C LEU A 469 3.35 -24.92 33.58
N GLU A 470 2.92 -26.18 33.61
CA GLU A 470 2.60 -26.95 32.40
C GLU A 470 1.30 -26.45 31.75
N ARG A 471 0.34 -25.96 32.55
CA ARG A 471 -0.92 -25.37 32.07
C ARG A 471 -0.75 -23.96 31.51
N LYS A 472 0.13 -23.14 32.12
CA LYS A 472 0.47 -21.77 31.67
C LYS A 472 1.75 -21.68 30.82
N GLY A 473 2.37 -22.82 30.50
CA GLY A 473 3.55 -22.90 29.63
C GLY A 473 3.33 -22.17 28.31
N PRO A 474 4.38 -21.55 27.76
CA PRO A 474 4.25 -20.43 26.84
C PRO A 474 3.51 -20.85 25.58
N ARG A 475 2.31 -20.30 25.38
CA ARG A 475 1.71 -20.22 24.04
C ARG A 475 2.48 -19.17 23.26
N VAL A 476 3.64 -19.55 22.74
CA VAL A 476 4.46 -18.72 21.85
C VAL A 476 3.69 -18.55 20.55
N ASN A 477 2.95 -17.45 20.44
CA ASN A 477 2.50 -16.91 19.17
C ASN A 477 3.74 -16.33 18.46
N ASN A 478 4.24 -17.05 17.47
CA ASN A 478 5.29 -16.56 16.57
C ASN A 478 4.77 -15.38 15.74
N LYS A 479 5.23 -14.17 16.03
CA LYS A 479 5.30 -13.05 15.07
C LYS A 479 6.55 -12.23 15.39
N THR A 480 7.64 -12.50 14.68
CA THR A 480 8.81 -11.63 14.65
C THR A 480 8.61 -10.55 13.58
N PRO A 481 8.88 -9.26 13.87
CA PRO A 481 9.24 -8.27 12.87
C PRO A 481 10.77 -8.24 12.71
N ALA A 482 11.26 -8.19 11.47
CA ALA A 482 12.63 -7.79 11.18
C ALA A 482 12.61 -6.41 10.52
N ASP A 483 13.44 -5.53 11.09
CA ASP A 483 14.28 -4.51 10.44
C ASP A 483 14.08 -3.07 10.93
N ALA A 484 14.97 -2.68 11.85
CA ALA A 484 15.37 -1.32 12.14
C ALA A 484 16.81 -1.30 12.68
N VAL A 485 17.79 -0.99 11.81
CA VAL A 485 19.10 -0.37 12.11
C VAL A 485 19.45 0.42 10.84
N VAL A 486 19.27 1.75 10.80
CA VAL A 486 20.19 2.83 11.22
C VAL A 486 21.55 2.79 10.54
N GLY A 487 21.78 3.77 9.64
CA GLY A 487 22.94 4.67 9.67
C GLY A 487 24.34 4.05 9.65
N GLY A 488 24.93 4.05 8.46
CA GLY A 488 26.36 3.96 8.16
C GLY A 488 26.55 4.33 6.70
#